data_AF-A0A7W6R362-F1
#
_entry.id   AF-A0A7W6R362-F1
#
_cell.length_a   1.000
_cell.length_b   1.000
_cell.length_c   1.000
_cell.angle_alpha   90.00
_cell.angle_beta   90.00
_cell.angle_gamma   90.00
#
_symmetry.space_group_name_H-M   'P 1'
#
loop_
_entity.id
_entity.type
_entity.pdbx_description
1 polymer ?
#
loop_
_entity_poly.entity_id
_entity_poly.type
_entity_poly.pdbx_seq_one_letter_code
_entity_poly.pdbx_strand_id
1 'polypeptide(L)' 'MKRLRQALSRFPEMGRQTDEMPIPGMLRFVMGSYLVDYEVGEEEVVILKMRHGRQRPPGVEIEDDFDYEDDASHDRDGP' A
#
# COMPACT_ATOMS: atom_id res chain seq x y z
N MET A 1 -7.55 -0.20 -11.83
CA MET A 1 -8.30 -1.11 -10.92
C MET A 1 -9.22 -2.10 -11.62
N LYS A 2 -10.14 -1.71 -12.52
CA LYS A 2 -11.07 -2.67 -13.17
C LYS A 2 -10.39 -3.88 -13.83
N ARG A 3 -9.26 -3.66 -14.53
CA ARG A 3 -8.47 -4.73 -15.17
C ARG A 3 -7.80 -5.68 -14.17
N LEU A 4 -7.24 -5.14 -13.08
CA LEU A 4 -6.64 -5.92 -12.00
C LEU A 4 -7.67 -6.88 -11.39
N ARG A 5 -8.84 -6.37 -11.00
CA ARG A 5 -9.93 -7.18 -10.45
C ARG A 5 -10.37 -8.28 -11.41
N GLN A 6 -10.51 -7.96 -12.70
CA GLN A 6 -10.90 -8.94 -13.71
C GLN A 6 -9.83 -10.03 -13.92
N ALA A 7 -8.55 -9.66 -13.84
CA ALA A 7 -7.45 -10.60 -13.96
C ALA A 7 -7.40 -11.54 -12.75
N LEU A 8 -7.37 -10.99 -11.53
CA LEU A 8 -7.24 -11.78 -10.31
C LEU A 8 -8.48 -12.62 -9.98
N SER A 9 -9.67 -12.20 -10.40
CA SER A 9 -10.88 -13.04 -10.29
C SER A 9 -10.88 -14.26 -11.20
N ARG A 10 -10.09 -14.24 -12.29
CA ARG A 10 -9.98 -15.37 -13.23
C ARG A 10 -8.73 -16.20 -12.99
N PHE A 11 -7.63 -15.56 -12.60
CA PHE A 11 -6.32 -16.18 -12.44
C PHE A 11 -5.65 -15.64 -11.16
N PRO A 12 -6.11 -16.06 -9.98
CA PRO A 12 -5.59 -15.53 -8.71
C PRO A 12 -4.09 -15.82 -8.53
N GLU A 13 -3.58 -16.93 -9.04
CA GLU A 13 -2.17 -17.34 -8.88
C GLU A 13 -1.24 -16.80 -9.99
N MET A 14 -1.71 -15.87 -10.83
CA MET A 14 -0.93 -15.39 -11.99
C MET A 14 0.29 -14.53 -11.64
N GLY A 15 0.39 -14.06 -10.40
CA GLY A 15 1.54 -13.35 -9.88
C GLY A 15 2.76 -14.27 -9.69
N ARG A 16 3.90 -13.67 -9.39
CA ARG A 16 5.15 -14.38 -9.13
C ARG A 16 5.57 -14.18 -7.69
N GLN A 17 6.05 -15.25 -7.05
CA GLN A 17 6.89 -15.13 -5.87
C GLN A 17 8.25 -14.59 -6.32
N THR A 18 8.80 -13.66 -5.55
CA THR A 18 10.15 -13.14 -5.78
C THR A 18 10.94 -13.30 -4.50
N ASP A 19 12.23 -13.61 -4.58
CA ASP A 19 13.08 -13.86 -3.41
C ASP A 19 13.18 -12.65 -2.46
N GLU A 20 12.87 -11.44 -2.97
CA GLU A 20 12.84 -10.19 -2.20
C GLU A 20 11.55 -10.01 -1.35
N MET A 21 10.63 -10.96 -1.38
CA MET A 21 9.33 -10.81 -0.70
C MET A 21 9.47 -11.12 0.79
N PRO A 22 9.02 -10.21 1.67
CA PRO A 22 9.20 -10.38 3.11
C PRO A 22 8.30 -11.47 3.70
N ILE A 23 7.25 -11.88 2.98
CA ILE A 23 6.22 -12.80 3.47
C ILE A 23 6.12 -14.01 2.53
N PRO A 24 6.30 -15.25 3.04
CA PRO A 24 6.10 -16.47 2.26
C PRO A 24 4.66 -16.58 1.73
N GLY A 25 4.50 -17.04 0.49
CA GLY A 25 3.17 -17.22 -0.13
C GLY A 25 2.60 -15.97 -0.79
N MET A 26 3.20 -14.80 -0.57
CA MET A 26 2.81 -13.57 -1.27
C MET A 26 3.13 -13.66 -2.76
N LEU A 27 2.28 -13.06 -3.59
CA LEU A 27 2.43 -12.97 -5.04
C LEU A 27 2.55 -11.51 -5.50
N ARG A 28 3.41 -11.27 -6.49
CA ARG A 28 3.55 -9.98 -7.15
C ARG A 28 3.02 -10.05 -8.58
N PHE A 29 2.08 -9.17 -8.91
CA PHE A 29 1.60 -8.97 -10.28
C PHE A 29 2.00 -7.59 -10.80
N VAL A 30 2.53 -7.56 -12.03
CA VAL A 30 2.92 -6.33 -12.72
C VAL A 30 1.85 -5.97 -13.75
N MET A 31 1.22 -4.82 -13.59
CA MET A 31 0.18 -4.32 -14.49
C MET A 31 0.58 -2.95 -15.05
N GLY A 32 1.20 -2.95 -16.24
CA GLY A 32 1.75 -1.73 -16.82
C GLY A 32 2.80 -1.14 -15.90
N SER A 33 2.57 0.08 -15.42
CA SER A 33 3.45 0.76 -14.48
C SER A 33 3.14 0.47 -13.00
N TYR A 34 2.28 -0.50 -12.68
CA TYR A 34 1.96 -0.84 -11.28
C TYR A 34 2.57 -2.18 -10.88
N LEU A 35 3.07 -2.24 -9.64
CA LEU A 35 3.38 -3.49 -8.94
C LEU A 35 2.32 -3.68 -7.86
N VAL A 36 1.70 -4.85 -7.83
CA VAL A 36 0.68 -5.24 -6.87
C VAL A 36 1.17 -6.46 -6.11
N ASP A 37 1.32 -6.32 -4.80
CA ASP A 37 1.65 -7.39 -3.88
C ASP A 37 0.36 -7.84 -3.20
N TYR A 38 0.06 -9.14 -3.26
CA TYR A 38 -1.21 -9.70 -2.81
C TYR A 38 -1.04 -11.15 -2.35
N GLU A 39 -2.04 -11.65 -1.63
CA GLU A 39 -2.14 -13.05 -1.20
C GLU A 39 -3.43 -13.67 -1.71
N VAL A 40 -3.40 -14.98 -1.94
CA VAL A 40 -4.57 -15.77 -2.31
C VAL A 40 -4.99 -16.56 -1.08
N GLY A 41 -6.12 -16.19 -0.49
CA GLY A 41 -6.77 -16.94 0.59
C GLY A 41 -7.78 -17.96 0.07
N GLU A 42 -8.48 -18.62 0.98
CA GLU A 42 -9.46 -19.65 0.62
C GLU A 42 -10.68 -19.09 -0.12
N GLU A 43 -11.14 -17.91 0.28
CA GLU A 43 -12.36 -17.29 -0.28
C GLU A 43 -12.08 -16.04 -1.13
N GLU A 44 -10.91 -15.42 -0.95
CA GLU A 44 -10.64 -14.10 -1.53
C GLU A 44 -9.16 -13.85 -1.86
N VAL A 45 -8.94 -12.80 -2.65
CA VAL A 45 -7.62 -12.28 -2.98
C VAL A 45 -7.42 -10.96 -2.24
N VAL A 46 -6.44 -10.92 -1.35
CA VAL A 46 -6.16 -9.76 -0.50
C VAL A 46 -4.99 -8.97 -1.08
N ILE A 47 -5.25 -7.73 -1.51
CA ILE A 47 -4.20 -6.82 -1.97
C ILE A 47 -3.55 -6.16 -0.75
N LEU A 48 -2.26 -6.39 -0.55
CA LEU A 48 -1.50 -5.88 0.60
C LEU A 48 -0.79 -4.56 0.28
N LYS A 49 -0.24 -4.45 -0.93
CA LYS A 49 0.47 -3.24 -1.36
C LYS A 49 0.30 -3.02 -2.86
N MET A 50 0.19 -1.76 -3.24
CA MET A 50 0.16 -1.36 -4.65
C MET A 50 0.99 -0.12 -4.85
N ARG A 51 1.94 -0.16 -5.77
CA ARG A 51 2.85 0.95 -6.05
C ARG A 51 3.00 1.19 -7.54
N HIS A 52 3.06 2.46 -7.94
CA HIS A 52 3.42 2.81 -9.30
C HIS A 52 4.94 2.73 -9.43
N GLY A 53 5.51 2.00 -10.40
CA GLY A 53 6.96 1.85 -10.63
C GLY A 53 7.70 3.15 -11.01
N ARG A 54 6.99 4.29 -11.06
CA ARG A 54 7.59 5.65 -11.14
C ARG A 54 7.55 6.40 -9.81
N GLN A 55 6.76 5.94 -8.83
CA GLN A 55 6.96 6.35 -7.45
C GLN A 55 8.29 5.73 -7.02
N ARG A 56 9.29 6.60 -6.86
CA ARG A 56 10.54 6.26 -6.18
C ARG A 56 10.17 5.63 -4.82
N PRO A 57 11.04 4.77 -4.24
CA PRO A 57 10.87 4.42 -2.83
C PRO A 57 10.71 5.73 -2.05
N PRO A 58 9.87 5.78 -0.99
CA PRO A 58 9.98 6.89 -0.07
C PRO A 58 11.42 6.88 0.45
N GLY A 59 12.27 7.77 -0.07
CA GLY A 59 13.04 8.56 0.87
C GLY A 59 11.98 9.20 1.74
N VAL A 60 12.11 9.07 3.06
CA VAL A 60 11.18 9.67 4.01
C VAL A 60 11.00 11.15 3.61
N GLU A 61 9.90 11.48 2.94
CA GLU A 61 9.41 12.85 2.88
C GLU A 61 8.75 13.01 4.24
N ILE A 62 9.52 13.55 5.18
CA ILE A 62 8.95 14.09 6.42
C ILE A 62 7.99 15.18 5.92
N GLU A 63 6.68 14.91 5.97
CA GLU A 63 5.70 15.95 5.69
C GLU A 63 5.88 17.02 6.79
N ASP A 64 6.15 18.25 6.37
CA ASP A 64 6.36 19.42 7.24
C ASP A 64 5.02 19.99 7.75
N ASP A 65 3.94 19.21 7.63
CA ASP A 65 2.57 19.53 8.06
C ASP A 65 2.19 18.75 9.31
N PHE A 66 3.12 18.65 10.27
CA PHE A 66 2.79 18.40 11.66
C PHE A 66 1.84 19.51 12.15
N ASP A 67 0.55 19.33 11.89
CA ASP A 67 -0.53 20.10 12.47
C ASP A 67 -0.59 19.72 13.94
N TYR A 68 0.23 20.39 14.75
CA TYR A 68 0.05 20.44 16.20
C TYR A 68 -1.38 20.92 16.44
N GLU A 69 -2.28 20.01 16.86
CA GLU A 69 -3.45 20.43 17.63
C GLU A 69 -2.89 21.13 18.87
N ASP A 70 -2.93 22.47 18.84
CA ASP A 70 -2.57 23.34 19.96
C ASP A 70 -3.58 23.06 21.08
N ASP A 71 -3.25 22.12 21.96
CA ASP A 71 -4.01 21.80 23.16
C ASP A 71 -3.84 22.90 24.24
N ALA A 72 -3.84 24.16 23.81
CA ALA A 72 -3.72 25.35 24.63
C ALA A 72 -5.04 26.14 24.66
N SER A 73 -6.14 25.45 24.94
CA SER A 73 -7.34 26.10 25.45
C SER A 73 -7.74 25.54 26.81
N HIS A 74 -7.02 25.96 27.86
CA HIS A 74 -7.56 26.48 29.11
C HIS A 74 -6.49 26.47 30.21
N ASP A 75 -5.74 27.57 30.34
CA ASP A 75 -5.57 28.25 31.64
C ASP A 75 -4.55 29.40 31.50
N ARG A 76 -5.04 30.65 31.45
CA ARG A 76 -4.83 31.66 32.51
C ARG A 76 -5.26 33.08 32.12
N ASP A 77 -5.76 33.75 33.15
CA ASP A 77 -6.30 35.12 33.26
C ASP A 77 -5.42 36.28 32.75
N GLY A 78 -6.09 37.42 32.49
CA GLY A 78 -5.57 38.79 32.65
C GLY A 78 -5.83 39.70 31.44
N PRO A 79 -6.34 40.94 31.60
CA PRO A 79 -5.89 41.91 32.61
C PRO A 79 -6.88 42.24 33.74
#